data_AF-A0A524NF70-F1
#
_entry.id   AF-A0A524NF70-F1
#
_cell.length_a   1.000
_cell.length_b   1.000
_cell.length_c   1.000
_cell.angle_alpha   90.00
_cell.angle_beta   90.00
_cell.angle_gamma   90.00
#
_symmetry.space_group_name_H-M   'P 1'
#
loop_
_entity.id
_entity.type
_entity.pdbx_description
1 polymer ?
#
loop_
_entity_poly.entity_id
_entity_poly.type
_entity_poly.pdbx_seq_one_letter_code
_entity_poly.pdbx_strand_id
1 'polypeptide(L)'
;MPERTNGPLAAVASCLLLATASHAQITSDIQPLLRCQKTIAKAGARFANKTVKSTLRCTNAVVECQVNCDEGVYGPSCQSNPPPCCDSDDPGSNASFQVCMDEAEARCDKENAKIVDAEQRKRDSIASKCAELTLEQLCGAGTPGLNFGQLSAGCQALIPGWTCDLNNLLECVGGPMEEELSGQIAELLDPRAGEALTAAGLTAQFAGISTVYKVKGQLTAGKTDVFSIEGRADEKIVVAVRTMDDTGSDTSTLEPVLTYIGTDGTTPVGSSSIVSVGCATPTTCGASCPTFKRRFPFTGTFFLTVTATENSGCGAGAYQLVVKTDGGSGPMLVADDVDSITP
;
A
#
# COMPACT_ATOMS: atom_id res chain seq x y z
N MET A 1 -19.16 -7.52 49.39
CA MET A 1 -20.48 -7.34 48.75
C MET A 1 -20.79 -5.86 48.75
N PRO A 2 -21.30 -5.25 47.66
CA PRO A 2 -21.36 -5.64 46.24
C PRO A 2 -20.24 -4.93 45.43
N GLU A 3 -19.68 -5.37 44.30
CA GLU A 3 -20.14 -5.97 43.03
C GLU A 3 -20.47 -4.93 41.93
N ARG A 4 -19.58 -4.85 40.91
CA ARG A 4 -19.78 -4.53 39.47
C ARG A 4 -18.41 -4.27 38.79
N THR A 5 -17.76 -5.31 38.27
CA THR A 5 -17.69 -5.74 36.84
C THR A 5 -16.78 -4.87 35.95
N ASN A 6 -15.51 -5.30 35.87
CA ASN A 6 -14.58 -5.02 34.77
C ASN A 6 -14.94 -5.93 33.58
N GLY A 7 -15.14 -5.37 32.39
CA GLY A 7 -15.21 -6.13 31.14
C GLY A 7 -13.92 -5.96 30.34
N PRO A 8 -13.22 -7.03 29.94
CA PRO A 8 -12.14 -6.95 28.96
C PRO A 8 -12.69 -7.19 27.54
N LEU A 9 -12.48 -6.23 26.64
CA LEU A 9 -12.60 -6.43 25.20
C LEU A 9 -11.31 -7.10 24.71
N ALA A 10 -11.30 -8.43 24.78
CA ALA A 10 -10.34 -9.30 24.11
C ALA A 10 -11.12 -10.41 23.44
N ALA A 11 -11.32 -10.36 22.12
CA ALA A 11 -11.65 -11.52 21.28
C ALA A 11 -11.82 -11.11 19.81
N VAL A 12 -10.76 -11.20 19.00
CA VAL A 12 -10.82 -11.85 17.66
C VAL A 12 -9.41 -12.35 17.31
N ALA A 13 -8.92 -13.36 18.04
CA ALA A 13 -7.76 -14.14 17.61
C ALA A 13 -7.89 -15.57 18.13
N SER A 14 -7.66 -16.53 17.25
CA SER A 14 -7.67 -17.99 17.45
C SER A 14 -9.02 -18.69 17.33
N CYS A 15 -9.18 -19.42 16.23
CA CYS A 15 -9.52 -20.84 16.31
C CYS A 15 -9.10 -21.58 15.03
N LEU A 16 -7.81 -21.92 14.95
CA LEU A 16 -7.31 -23.01 14.12
C LEU A 16 -7.20 -24.25 15.02
N LEU A 17 -7.71 -25.39 14.54
CA LEU A 17 -7.49 -26.78 15.01
C LEU A 17 -8.26 -27.27 16.27
N LEU A 18 -9.30 -28.09 16.05
CA LEU A 18 -9.32 -29.54 16.35
C LEU A 18 -10.75 -30.09 16.17
N ALA A 19 -10.94 -30.91 15.14
CA ALA A 19 -12.16 -31.67 14.90
C ALA A 19 -12.09 -33.00 15.67
N THR A 20 -13.01 -33.23 16.60
CA THR A 20 -13.30 -34.58 17.10
C THR A 20 -14.50 -35.15 16.34
N ALA A 21 -14.24 -36.24 15.64
CA ALA A 21 -15.18 -36.95 14.79
C ALA A 21 -16.29 -37.65 15.59
N SER A 22 -17.53 -37.48 15.15
CA SER A 22 -18.63 -38.43 15.38
C SER A 22 -19.10 -38.97 14.03
N HIS A 23 -19.01 -40.28 13.89
CA HIS A 23 -19.21 -41.04 12.67
C HIS A 23 -20.68 -41.01 12.21
N ALA A 24 -20.93 -40.49 11.02
CA ALA A 24 -22.12 -40.79 10.23
C ALA A 24 -21.68 -41.17 8.80
N GLN A 25 -21.96 -42.41 8.41
CA GLN A 25 -21.74 -42.90 7.05
C GLN A 25 -22.71 -42.22 6.09
N ILE A 26 -22.23 -41.36 5.19
CA ILE A 26 -22.88 -41.06 3.91
C ILE A 26 -21.78 -40.95 2.85
N THR A 27 -21.57 -42.04 2.10
CA THR A 27 -20.73 -42.08 0.90
C THR A 27 -21.48 -41.45 -0.29
N SER A 28 -21.78 -40.14 -0.20
CA SER A 28 -21.96 -39.32 -1.39
C SER A 28 -20.60 -38.66 -1.64
N ASP A 29 -20.03 -38.85 -2.83
CA ASP A 29 -18.64 -38.51 -3.13
C ASP A 29 -18.19 -37.16 -2.52
N ILE A 30 -17.23 -37.24 -1.59
CA ILE A 30 -16.55 -36.07 -0.98
C ILE A 30 -15.70 -35.32 -2.03
N GLN A 31 -15.39 -35.97 -3.16
CA GLN A 31 -14.52 -35.44 -4.21
C GLN A 31 -15.08 -34.21 -4.93
N PRO A 32 -16.34 -34.18 -5.43
CA PRO A 32 -17.03 -32.97 -5.88
C PRO A 32 -16.96 -31.80 -4.88
N LEU A 33 -17.19 -32.07 -3.58
CA LEU A 33 -17.15 -31.08 -2.50
C LEU A 33 -15.76 -30.44 -2.35
N LEU A 34 -14.72 -31.26 -2.24
CA LEU A 34 -13.34 -30.78 -2.15
C LEU A 34 -12.89 -30.03 -3.42
N ARG A 35 -13.33 -30.47 -4.60
CA ARG A 35 -13.04 -29.79 -5.88
C ARG A 35 -13.68 -28.40 -5.92
N CYS A 36 -14.92 -28.25 -5.46
CA CYS A 36 -15.59 -26.96 -5.37
C CYS A 36 -14.90 -26.04 -4.35
N GLN A 37 -14.64 -26.51 -3.11
CA GLN A 37 -13.93 -25.75 -2.07
C GLN A 37 -12.59 -25.20 -2.56
N LYS A 38 -11.77 -26.07 -3.15
CA LYS A 38 -10.46 -25.69 -3.69
C LYS A 38 -10.57 -24.67 -4.82
N THR A 39 -11.63 -24.76 -5.63
CA THR A 39 -11.87 -23.82 -6.72
C THR A 39 -12.27 -22.45 -6.19
N ILE A 40 -13.18 -22.40 -5.21
CA ILE A 40 -13.60 -21.15 -4.55
C ILE A 40 -12.40 -20.44 -3.95
N ALA A 41 -11.59 -21.13 -3.13
CA ALA A 41 -10.41 -20.55 -2.51
C ALA A 41 -9.40 -20.04 -3.57
N LYS A 42 -9.14 -20.83 -4.61
CA LYS A 42 -8.19 -20.46 -5.68
C LYS A 42 -8.70 -19.30 -6.54
N ALA A 43 -9.99 -19.27 -6.85
CA ALA A 43 -10.60 -18.22 -7.66
C ALA A 43 -10.70 -16.90 -6.87
N GLY A 44 -11.09 -16.96 -5.59
CA GLY A 44 -11.09 -15.82 -4.67
C GLY A 44 -9.70 -15.23 -4.49
N ALA A 45 -8.68 -16.05 -4.22
CA ALA A 45 -7.30 -15.56 -4.09
C ALA A 45 -6.77 -14.89 -5.37
N ARG A 46 -7.14 -15.42 -6.55
CA ARG A 46 -6.78 -14.83 -7.85
C ARG A 46 -7.47 -13.49 -8.07
N PHE A 47 -8.75 -13.41 -7.73
CA PHE A 47 -9.52 -12.19 -7.83
C PHE A 47 -8.97 -11.12 -6.88
N ALA A 48 -8.78 -11.42 -5.60
CA ALA A 48 -8.23 -10.48 -4.62
C ALA A 48 -6.87 -9.91 -5.06
N ASN A 49 -5.95 -10.77 -5.55
CA ASN A 49 -4.67 -10.34 -6.10
C ASN A 49 -4.84 -9.41 -7.31
N LYS A 50 -5.83 -9.69 -8.16
CA LYS A 50 -6.13 -8.88 -9.33
C LYS A 50 -6.70 -7.51 -8.94
N THR A 51 -7.67 -7.47 -8.03
CA THR A 51 -8.27 -6.25 -7.46
C THR A 51 -7.19 -5.35 -6.87
N VAL A 52 -6.40 -5.86 -5.93
CA VAL A 52 -5.34 -5.06 -5.30
C VAL A 52 -4.33 -4.53 -6.32
N LYS A 53 -3.91 -5.34 -7.29
CA LYS A 53 -2.99 -4.87 -8.35
C LYS A 53 -3.60 -3.80 -9.23
N SER A 54 -4.87 -3.92 -9.57
CA SER A 54 -5.57 -2.97 -10.42
C SER A 54 -5.82 -1.65 -9.67
N THR A 55 -6.27 -1.71 -8.42
CA THR A 55 -6.43 -0.54 -7.55
C THR A 55 -5.09 0.17 -7.32
N LEU A 56 -4.02 -0.54 -6.98
CA LEU A 56 -2.70 0.07 -6.78
C LEU A 56 -2.14 0.73 -8.05
N ARG A 57 -2.46 0.20 -9.24
CA ARG A 57 -2.05 0.83 -10.52
C ARG A 57 -2.81 2.11 -10.79
N CYS A 58 -4.07 2.18 -10.38
CA CYS A 58 -4.87 3.40 -10.40
C CYS A 58 -4.28 4.42 -9.42
N THR A 59 -4.13 4.07 -8.14
CA THR A 59 -3.57 4.95 -7.11
C THR A 59 -2.19 5.47 -7.48
N ASN A 60 -1.29 4.61 -7.98
CA ASN A 60 0.04 5.04 -8.40
C ASN A 60 0.02 6.06 -9.55
N ALA A 61 -0.95 6.00 -10.46
CA ALA A 61 -1.06 6.97 -11.54
C ALA A 61 -1.48 8.34 -11.00
N VAL A 62 -2.45 8.38 -10.08
CA VAL A 62 -2.89 9.60 -9.40
C VAL A 62 -1.76 10.20 -8.57
N VAL A 63 -1.10 9.38 -7.75
CA VAL A 63 0.01 9.82 -6.89
C VAL A 63 1.17 10.35 -7.72
N GLU A 64 1.48 9.76 -8.87
CA GLU A 64 2.53 10.26 -9.77
C GLU A 64 2.21 11.68 -10.28
N CYS A 65 0.95 11.96 -10.64
CA CYS A 65 0.51 13.30 -11.00
C CYS A 65 0.62 14.27 -9.83
N GLN A 66 0.14 13.90 -8.64
CA GLN A 66 0.22 14.75 -7.46
C GLN A 66 1.66 15.02 -7.04
N VAL A 67 2.53 14.01 -7.11
CA VAL A 67 3.97 14.13 -6.88
C VAL A 67 4.59 15.11 -7.86
N ASN A 68 4.28 15.02 -9.15
CA ASN A 68 4.79 15.95 -10.16
C ASN A 68 4.26 17.39 -9.93
N CYS A 69 3.03 17.53 -9.44
CA CYS A 69 2.47 18.80 -9.01
C CYS A 69 3.27 19.39 -7.83
N ASP A 70 3.50 18.59 -6.78
CA ASP A 70 4.32 18.95 -5.63
C ASP A 70 5.77 19.30 -6.02
N GLU A 71 6.30 18.66 -7.07
CA GLU A 71 7.65 18.89 -7.61
C GLU A 71 7.75 20.14 -8.49
N GLY A 72 6.64 20.85 -8.69
CA GLY A 72 6.61 22.05 -9.51
C GLY A 72 6.67 21.78 -11.03
N VAL A 73 6.54 20.52 -11.45
CA VAL A 73 6.59 20.12 -12.87
C VAL A 73 5.50 20.82 -13.68
N TYR A 74 4.33 21.04 -13.08
CA TYR A 74 3.20 21.71 -13.71
C TYR A 74 3.14 23.22 -13.40
N GLY A 75 3.91 23.71 -12.42
CA GLY A 75 3.92 25.12 -12.01
C GLY A 75 4.20 25.29 -10.51
N PRO A 76 4.42 26.53 -10.03
CA PRO A 76 4.72 26.80 -8.62
C PRO A 76 3.53 26.48 -7.72
N SER A 77 3.75 26.24 -6.42
CA SER A 77 2.66 25.93 -5.47
C SER A 77 1.63 27.05 -5.34
N CYS A 78 0.35 26.69 -5.25
CA CYS A 78 -0.75 27.65 -5.03
C CYS A 78 -0.83 28.27 -3.63
N GLN A 79 -0.06 27.78 -2.65
CA GLN A 79 -0.07 28.35 -1.30
C GLN A 79 0.45 29.80 -1.28
N SER A 80 1.43 30.09 -2.14
CA SER A 80 2.12 31.37 -2.19
C SER A 80 1.97 32.10 -3.53
N ASN A 81 1.44 31.43 -4.56
CA ASN A 81 1.42 31.95 -5.94
C ASN A 81 -0.01 32.01 -6.50
N PRO A 82 -0.38 33.11 -7.19
CA PRO A 82 -1.65 33.17 -7.91
C PRO A 82 -1.63 32.23 -9.13
N PRO A 83 -2.80 31.73 -9.59
CA PRO A 83 -2.88 30.88 -10.78
C PRO A 83 -2.28 31.54 -12.04
N PRO A 84 -1.61 30.77 -12.94
CA PRO A 84 -1.48 29.32 -12.91
C PRO A 84 -0.42 28.84 -11.91
N CYS A 85 -0.85 28.02 -10.96
CA CYS A 85 -0.08 27.42 -9.88
C CYS A 85 -0.53 25.96 -9.74
N CYS A 86 0.21 25.10 -9.08
CA CYS A 86 -0.16 23.71 -8.86
C CYS A 86 -0.57 23.49 -7.40
N ASP A 87 -1.81 23.04 -7.20
CA ASP A 87 -2.33 22.51 -5.96
C ASP A 87 -2.63 21.02 -6.17
N SER A 88 -1.93 20.15 -5.44
CA SER A 88 -2.09 18.69 -5.58
C SER A 88 -3.48 18.18 -5.20
N ASP A 89 -4.23 19.00 -4.47
CA ASP A 89 -5.58 18.70 -4.01
C ASP A 89 -6.67 19.34 -4.90
N ASP A 90 -6.28 20.25 -5.81
CA ASP A 90 -7.17 20.86 -6.81
C ASP A 90 -6.61 20.68 -8.23
N PRO A 91 -7.03 19.64 -8.96
CA PRO A 91 -6.67 19.43 -10.37
C PRO A 91 -6.95 20.64 -11.27
N GLY A 92 -7.95 21.47 -10.93
CA GLY A 92 -8.31 22.67 -11.67
C GLY A 92 -7.34 23.84 -11.49
N SER A 93 -6.40 23.75 -10.55
CA SER A 93 -5.38 24.78 -10.29
C SER A 93 -4.44 25.00 -11.49
N ASN A 94 -4.17 23.94 -12.26
CA ASN A 94 -3.27 23.96 -13.39
C ASN A 94 -3.74 23.06 -14.54
N ALA A 95 -3.78 23.60 -15.77
CA ALA A 95 -4.24 22.86 -16.94
C ALA A 95 -3.37 21.62 -17.27
N SER A 96 -2.05 21.66 -17.06
CA SER A 96 -1.17 20.50 -17.31
C SER A 96 -1.30 19.45 -16.21
N PHE A 97 -1.54 19.87 -14.96
CA PHE A 97 -1.85 18.93 -13.88
C PHE A 97 -3.20 18.23 -14.11
N GLN A 98 -4.23 18.98 -14.52
CA GLN A 98 -5.53 18.43 -14.90
C GLN A 98 -5.38 17.34 -15.98
N VAL A 99 -4.59 17.59 -17.03
CA VAL A 99 -4.34 16.58 -18.09
C VAL A 99 -3.72 15.31 -17.51
N CYS A 100 -2.77 15.42 -16.58
CA CYS A 100 -2.21 14.24 -15.92
C CYS A 100 -3.28 13.48 -15.12
N MET A 101 -4.10 14.21 -14.36
CA MET A 101 -5.18 13.63 -13.56
C MET A 101 -6.24 12.94 -14.43
N ASP A 102 -6.58 13.52 -15.58
CA ASP A 102 -7.50 12.92 -16.56
C ASP A 102 -6.91 11.61 -17.14
N GLU A 103 -5.61 11.59 -17.46
CA GLU A 103 -4.92 10.37 -17.90
C GLU A 103 -4.84 9.30 -16.80
N ALA A 104 -4.65 9.73 -15.55
CA ALA A 104 -4.68 8.86 -14.39
C ALA A 104 -6.09 8.27 -14.18
N GLU A 105 -7.15 9.06 -14.31
CA GLU A 105 -8.54 8.63 -14.23
C GLU A 105 -8.88 7.62 -15.35
N ALA A 106 -8.51 7.91 -16.60
CA ALA A 106 -8.69 6.97 -17.71
C ALA A 106 -7.96 5.62 -17.47
N ARG A 107 -6.83 5.66 -16.77
CA ARG A 107 -6.12 4.45 -16.35
C ARG A 107 -6.84 3.73 -15.21
N CYS A 108 -7.39 4.47 -14.25
CA CYS A 108 -8.23 3.93 -13.18
C CYS A 108 -9.44 3.20 -13.75
N ASP A 109 -10.18 3.81 -14.69
CA ASP A 109 -11.33 3.19 -15.37
C ASP A 109 -10.95 1.88 -16.05
N LYS A 110 -9.81 1.87 -16.74
CA LYS A 110 -9.29 0.66 -17.41
C LYS A 110 -8.92 -0.43 -16.41
N GLU A 111 -8.39 -0.07 -15.24
CA GLU A 111 -8.08 -1.04 -14.19
C GLU A 111 -9.36 -1.54 -13.49
N ASN A 112 -10.35 -0.67 -13.24
CA ASN A 112 -11.67 -1.03 -12.72
C ASN A 112 -12.41 -2.00 -13.63
N ALA A 113 -12.39 -1.78 -14.95
CA ALA A 113 -12.97 -2.72 -15.92
C ALA A 113 -12.33 -4.12 -15.83
N LYS A 114 -11.01 -4.21 -15.54
CA LYS A 114 -10.33 -5.51 -15.35
C LYS A 114 -10.73 -6.19 -14.05
N ILE A 115 -11.17 -5.43 -13.04
CA ILE A 115 -11.69 -5.98 -11.79
C ILE A 115 -13.04 -6.63 -12.10
N VAL A 116 -13.96 -5.92 -12.77
CA VAL A 116 -15.25 -6.46 -13.21
C VAL A 116 -15.07 -7.75 -14.04
N ASP A 117 -14.18 -7.73 -15.04
CA ASP A 117 -13.87 -8.93 -15.83
C ASP A 117 -13.32 -10.10 -15.00
N ALA A 118 -12.51 -9.80 -13.99
CA ALA A 118 -11.93 -10.81 -13.11
C ALA A 118 -12.98 -11.41 -12.17
N GLU A 119 -13.94 -10.60 -11.73
CA GLU A 119 -15.06 -11.03 -10.90
C GLU A 119 -15.95 -11.99 -11.68
N GLN A 120 -16.29 -11.64 -12.93
CA GLN A 120 -17.06 -12.51 -13.81
C GLN A 120 -16.34 -13.85 -14.02
N ARG A 121 -15.04 -13.84 -14.32
CA ARG A 121 -14.24 -15.08 -14.47
C ARG A 121 -14.19 -15.91 -13.18
N LYS A 122 -14.16 -15.27 -12.02
CA LYS A 122 -14.25 -15.95 -10.72
C LYS A 122 -15.59 -16.66 -10.60
N ARG A 123 -16.70 -15.95 -10.86
CA ARG A 123 -18.07 -16.50 -10.84
C ARG A 123 -18.19 -17.70 -11.78
N ASP A 124 -17.78 -17.55 -13.04
CA ASP A 124 -17.85 -18.63 -14.05
C ASP A 124 -17.02 -19.86 -13.64
N SER A 125 -15.82 -19.63 -13.10
CA SER A 125 -14.94 -20.72 -12.65
C SER A 125 -15.54 -21.51 -11.49
N ILE A 126 -16.16 -20.82 -10.53
CA ILE A 126 -16.80 -21.46 -9.38
C ILE A 126 -18.07 -22.18 -9.85
N ALA A 127 -18.93 -21.50 -10.60
CA ALA A 127 -20.17 -22.06 -11.12
C ALA A 127 -19.91 -23.37 -11.89
N SER A 128 -18.95 -23.39 -12.82
CA SER A 128 -18.67 -24.61 -13.61
C SER A 128 -18.16 -25.80 -12.78
N LYS A 129 -17.52 -25.56 -11.63
CA LYS A 129 -16.93 -26.62 -10.78
C LYS A 129 -17.80 -27.01 -9.60
N CYS A 130 -18.76 -26.17 -9.23
CA CYS A 130 -19.71 -26.41 -8.15
C CYS A 130 -21.10 -26.80 -8.65
N ALA A 131 -21.38 -26.72 -9.97
CA ALA A 131 -22.67 -27.10 -10.56
C ALA A 131 -23.04 -28.58 -10.35
N GLU A 132 -22.07 -29.47 -10.13
CA GLU A 132 -22.30 -30.90 -9.84
C GLU A 132 -22.80 -31.15 -8.41
N LEU A 133 -22.79 -30.14 -7.53
CA LEU A 133 -23.19 -30.29 -6.13
C LEU A 133 -24.71 -30.19 -5.97
N THR A 134 -25.27 -31.09 -5.18
CA THR A 134 -26.67 -30.98 -4.76
C THR A 134 -26.85 -29.83 -3.76
N LEU A 135 -28.08 -29.33 -3.62
CA LEU A 135 -28.42 -28.30 -2.64
C LEU A 135 -28.03 -28.72 -1.22
N GLU A 136 -28.21 -30.00 -0.87
CA GLU A 136 -27.80 -30.55 0.43
C GLU A 136 -26.29 -30.60 0.61
N GLN A 137 -25.51 -30.86 -0.45
CA GLN A 137 -24.05 -30.80 -0.39
C GLN A 137 -23.53 -29.35 -0.28
N LEU A 138 -24.25 -28.40 -0.87
CA LEU A 138 -23.90 -26.98 -0.85
C LEU A 138 -24.27 -26.30 0.48
N CYS A 139 -25.46 -26.60 0.99
CA CYS A 139 -26.13 -25.87 2.07
C CYS A 139 -26.32 -26.67 3.37
N GLY A 140 -25.86 -27.92 3.38
CA GLY A 140 -26.13 -28.99 4.35
C GLY A 140 -26.75 -28.60 5.70
N ALA A 141 -27.95 -29.13 5.97
CA ALA A 141 -28.63 -29.03 7.25
C ALA A 141 -28.26 -30.14 8.26
N GLY A 142 -27.55 -31.21 7.84
CA GLY A 142 -27.31 -32.41 8.67
C GLY A 142 -26.01 -33.21 8.44
N THR A 143 -25.18 -32.85 7.46
CA THR A 143 -23.82 -33.39 7.26
C THR A 143 -22.83 -32.24 7.01
N PRO A 144 -21.52 -32.41 7.27
CA PRO A 144 -20.54 -31.39 6.91
C PRO A 144 -20.41 -31.35 5.39
N GLY A 145 -21.27 -30.57 4.73
CA GLY A 145 -21.12 -30.16 3.33
C GLY A 145 -19.93 -29.20 3.17
N LEU A 146 -19.99 -28.24 2.24
CA LEU A 146 -18.96 -27.19 2.13
C LEU A 146 -18.74 -26.39 3.44
N ASN A 147 -19.64 -26.55 4.41
CA ASN A 147 -19.66 -25.98 5.74
C ASN A 147 -19.49 -24.46 5.73
N PHE A 148 -20.27 -23.82 4.86
CA PHE A 148 -20.44 -22.39 4.81
C PHE A 148 -21.33 -21.85 5.94
N GLY A 149 -21.60 -22.57 7.03
CA GLY A 149 -22.55 -22.10 8.07
C GLY A 149 -22.28 -20.66 8.55
N GLN A 150 -21.00 -20.27 8.66
CA GLN A 150 -20.60 -18.89 8.93
C GLN A 150 -20.78 -17.95 7.72
N LEU A 151 -20.48 -18.41 6.51
CA LEU A 151 -20.65 -17.65 5.28
C LEU A 151 -22.13 -17.39 4.95
N SER A 152 -22.99 -18.40 5.09
CA SER A 152 -24.43 -18.30 4.92
C SER A 152 -25.06 -17.41 5.98
N ALA A 153 -24.59 -17.48 7.23
CA ALA A 153 -25.02 -16.56 8.28
C ALA A 153 -24.60 -15.11 7.95
N GLY A 154 -23.38 -14.91 7.42
CA GLY A 154 -22.92 -13.61 6.93
C GLY A 154 -23.77 -13.11 5.75
N CYS A 155 -24.05 -13.95 4.76
CA CYS A 155 -24.91 -13.60 3.63
C CYS A 155 -26.33 -13.25 4.05
N GLN A 156 -26.87 -13.97 5.02
CA GLN A 156 -28.21 -13.71 5.55
C GLN A 156 -28.25 -12.44 6.42
N ALA A 157 -27.15 -12.08 7.07
CA ALA A 157 -27.00 -10.81 7.77
C ALA A 157 -26.90 -9.63 6.79
N LEU A 158 -26.25 -9.82 5.65
CA LEU A 158 -26.05 -8.78 4.63
C LEU A 158 -27.24 -8.63 3.67
N ILE A 159 -27.94 -9.72 3.35
CA ILE A 159 -29.03 -9.75 2.38
C ILE A 159 -30.29 -10.30 3.06
N PRO A 160 -31.25 -9.43 3.45
CA PRO A 160 -32.51 -9.86 4.04
C PRO A 160 -33.29 -10.79 3.09
N GLY A 161 -33.66 -11.98 3.56
CA GLY A 161 -34.39 -12.97 2.76
C GLY A 161 -33.49 -13.87 1.89
N TRP A 162 -32.17 -13.81 2.08
CA TRP A 162 -31.23 -14.70 1.40
C TRP A 162 -31.56 -16.18 1.62
N THR A 163 -31.61 -16.94 0.53
CA THR A 163 -31.76 -18.40 0.52
C THR A 163 -30.50 -19.05 -0.01
N CYS A 164 -30.08 -20.15 0.60
CA CYS A 164 -28.88 -20.85 0.18
C CYS A 164 -29.11 -21.59 -1.15
N ASP A 165 -28.45 -21.11 -2.20
CA ASP A 165 -28.17 -21.81 -3.46
C ASP A 165 -26.85 -21.28 -4.04
N LEU A 166 -26.33 -21.92 -5.10
CA LEU A 166 -25.02 -21.57 -5.66
C LEU A 166 -24.97 -20.15 -6.24
N ASN A 167 -26.04 -19.67 -6.86
CA ASN A 167 -26.08 -18.35 -7.47
C ASN A 167 -26.16 -17.27 -6.38
N ASN A 168 -27.03 -17.44 -5.40
CA ASN A 168 -27.16 -16.51 -4.27
C ASN A 168 -25.90 -16.49 -3.39
N LEU A 169 -25.21 -17.62 -3.25
CA LEU A 169 -23.91 -17.69 -2.57
C LEU A 169 -22.86 -16.90 -3.34
N LEU A 170 -22.79 -17.08 -4.66
CA LEU A 170 -21.85 -16.36 -5.52
C LEU A 170 -22.14 -14.86 -5.56
N GLU A 171 -23.41 -14.46 -5.52
CA GLU A 171 -23.82 -13.05 -5.44
C GLU A 171 -23.49 -12.43 -4.10
N CYS A 172 -23.70 -13.14 -2.98
CA CYS A 172 -23.29 -12.65 -1.67
C CYS A 172 -21.77 -12.50 -1.54
N VAL A 173 -21.01 -13.54 -1.92
CA VAL A 173 -19.56 -13.60 -1.76
C VAL A 173 -18.83 -12.72 -2.77
N GLY A 174 -19.41 -12.52 -3.96
CA GLY A 174 -18.87 -11.63 -4.99
C GLY A 174 -19.47 -10.23 -5.01
N GLY A 175 -20.51 -9.96 -4.22
CA GLY A 175 -21.18 -8.67 -4.13
C GLY A 175 -20.87 -7.99 -2.79
N PRO A 176 -21.82 -7.92 -1.86
CA PRO A 176 -21.70 -7.07 -0.66
C PRO A 176 -20.52 -7.43 0.25
N MET A 177 -20.16 -8.71 0.42
CA MET A 177 -18.97 -9.06 1.22
C MET A 177 -17.66 -8.60 0.55
N GLU A 178 -17.61 -8.63 -0.77
CA GLU A 178 -16.42 -8.26 -1.53
C GLU A 178 -16.33 -6.75 -1.73
N GLU A 179 -17.46 -6.05 -1.85
CA GLU A 179 -17.54 -4.59 -1.82
C GLU A 179 -17.18 -4.04 -0.43
N GLU A 180 -17.59 -4.68 0.66
CA GLU A 180 -17.18 -4.29 2.02
C GLU A 180 -15.68 -4.49 2.22
N LEU A 181 -15.13 -5.62 1.78
CA LEU A 181 -13.69 -5.87 1.80
C LEU A 181 -12.93 -4.93 0.86
N SER A 182 -13.46 -4.67 -0.34
CA SER A 182 -12.88 -3.74 -1.31
C SER A 182 -12.97 -2.30 -0.83
N GLY A 183 -14.00 -1.94 -0.07
CA GLY A 183 -14.17 -0.64 0.57
C GLY A 183 -13.18 -0.45 1.70
N GLN A 184 -12.99 -1.46 2.55
CA GLN A 184 -11.92 -1.49 3.56
C GLN A 184 -10.54 -1.42 2.90
N ILE A 185 -10.32 -2.16 1.80
CA ILE A 185 -9.09 -2.10 0.99
C ILE A 185 -8.94 -0.72 0.33
N ALA A 186 -10.00 -0.09 -0.16
CA ALA A 186 -9.96 1.25 -0.76
C ALA A 186 -9.68 2.34 0.27
N GLU A 187 -10.24 2.26 1.48
CA GLU A 187 -9.88 3.09 2.64
C GLU A 187 -8.41 2.86 3.06
N LEU A 188 -7.92 1.63 2.95
CA LEU A 188 -6.51 1.28 3.12
C LEU A 188 -5.61 1.74 1.97
N LEU A 189 -6.17 2.09 0.80
CA LEU A 189 -5.46 2.46 -0.44
C LEU A 189 -5.61 3.95 -0.82
N ASP A 190 -6.13 4.75 0.11
CA ASP A 190 -6.01 6.22 0.21
C ASP A 190 -4.53 6.67 -0.04
N PRO A 191 -4.22 7.88 -0.52
CA PRO A 191 -2.84 8.40 -0.69
C PRO A 191 -1.86 8.17 0.49
N ARG A 192 -2.33 7.74 1.67
CA ARG A 192 -1.54 7.24 2.81
C ARG A 192 -1.34 5.71 2.86
N ALA A 193 -1.60 4.99 1.76
CA ALA A 193 -1.68 3.54 1.65
C ALA A 193 -0.46 2.79 2.20
N GLY A 194 0.74 3.33 2.00
CA GLY A 194 1.97 2.72 2.51
C GLY A 194 1.98 2.61 4.04
N GLU A 195 1.47 3.63 4.74
CA GLU A 195 1.39 3.67 6.20
C GLU A 195 0.34 2.69 6.72
N ALA A 196 -0.83 2.65 6.09
CA ALA A 196 -1.93 1.80 6.50
C ALA A 196 -1.67 0.30 6.21
N LEU A 197 -1.04 -0.03 5.08
CA LEU A 197 -0.58 -1.39 4.76
C LEU A 197 0.50 -1.88 5.72
N THR A 198 1.36 -0.97 6.20
CA THR A 198 2.36 -1.27 7.23
C THR A 198 1.69 -1.46 8.59
N ALA A 199 0.75 -0.60 8.98
CA ALA A 199 -0.03 -0.73 10.22
C ALA A 199 -0.88 -2.01 10.26
N ALA A 200 -1.37 -2.48 9.10
CA ALA A 200 -2.11 -3.73 8.96
C ALA A 200 -1.21 -4.98 8.82
N GLY A 201 0.11 -4.82 8.68
CA GLY A 201 1.06 -5.93 8.52
C GLY A 201 0.92 -6.71 7.20
N LEU A 202 0.34 -6.10 6.17
CA LEU A 202 -0.02 -6.78 4.91
C LEU A 202 1.03 -6.63 3.80
N THR A 203 2.06 -5.80 4.00
CA THR A 203 3.13 -5.54 3.01
C THR A 203 3.81 -6.80 2.48
N ALA A 204 3.98 -7.83 3.33
CA ALA A 204 4.63 -9.08 2.93
C ALA A 204 3.82 -9.92 1.91
N GLN A 205 2.50 -9.70 1.82
CA GLN A 205 1.59 -10.46 0.94
C GLN A 205 1.51 -9.89 -0.48
N PHE A 206 2.03 -8.68 -0.71
CA PHE A 206 1.90 -7.93 -1.98
C PHE A 206 3.24 -7.67 -2.69
N ALA A 207 4.17 -8.63 -2.67
CA ALA A 207 5.48 -8.50 -3.30
C ALA A 207 5.39 -8.20 -4.83
N GLY A 208 6.19 -7.23 -5.30
CA GLY A 208 6.31 -6.85 -6.71
C GLY A 208 5.44 -5.66 -7.16
N ILE A 209 4.95 -4.85 -6.21
CA ILE A 209 4.19 -3.62 -6.49
C ILE A 209 4.93 -2.43 -5.88
N SER A 210 5.24 -1.42 -6.69
CA SER A 210 5.89 -0.19 -6.24
C SER A 210 4.96 0.62 -5.34
N THR A 211 5.35 0.81 -4.07
CA THR A 211 4.72 1.69 -3.09
C THR A 211 5.61 2.92 -2.89
N VAL A 212 5.00 4.10 -2.81
CA VAL A 212 5.69 5.37 -2.52
C VAL A 212 5.40 5.79 -1.09
N TYR A 213 6.44 6.11 -0.34
CA TYR A 213 6.40 6.64 1.02
C TYR A 213 6.94 8.07 1.01
N LYS A 214 6.26 8.98 1.70
CA LYS A 214 6.66 10.38 1.89
C LYS A 214 6.84 10.62 3.39
N VAL A 215 8.07 10.84 3.85
CA VAL A 215 8.36 11.14 5.26
C VAL A 215 8.91 12.55 5.37
N LYS A 216 8.31 13.38 6.22
CA LYS A 216 8.80 14.73 6.51
C LYS A 216 9.85 14.66 7.63
N GLY A 217 10.89 15.46 7.51
CA GLY A 217 11.92 15.62 8.52
C GLY A 217 12.41 17.06 8.56
N GLN A 218 13.23 17.37 9.56
CA GLN A 218 13.82 18.68 9.73
C GLN A 218 15.24 18.51 10.26
N LEU A 219 16.20 19.12 9.58
CA LEU A 219 17.61 19.02 9.93
C LEU A 219 18.14 20.31 10.52
N THR A 220 18.98 20.15 11.54
CA THR A 220 19.83 21.22 12.07
C THR A 220 21.18 21.27 11.32
N ALA A 221 21.84 22.44 11.36
CA ALA A 221 23.19 22.67 10.83
C ALA A 221 24.18 21.53 11.14
N GLY A 222 24.67 20.86 10.09
CA GLY A 222 25.68 19.80 10.17
C GLY A 222 25.16 18.47 10.74
N LYS A 223 23.85 18.33 10.91
CA LYS A 223 23.23 17.12 11.47
C LYS A 223 22.76 16.15 10.40
N THR A 224 22.49 14.94 10.86
CA THR A 224 22.10 13.81 10.03
C THR A 224 20.90 13.08 10.63
N ASP A 225 19.93 12.78 9.79
CA ASP A 225 18.85 11.84 10.09
C ASP A 225 19.17 10.49 9.48
N VAL A 226 18.94 9.42 10.24
CA VAL A 226 19.17 8.03 9.84
C VAL A 226 17.84 7.32 9.69
N PHE A 227 17.58 6.79 8.50
CA PHE A 227 16.40 5.98 8.21
C PHE A 227 16.79 4.52 8.01
N SER A 228 15.92 3.62 8.45
CA SER A 228 15.97 2.20 8.10
C SER A 228 14.88 1.86 7.09
N ILE A 229 15.18 0.94 6.18
CA ILE A 229 14.24 0.40 5.20
C ILE A 229 14.45 -1.11 5.13
N GLU A 230 13.37 -1.88 5.21
CA GLU A 230 13.44 -3.30 4.92
C GLU A 230 13.23 -3.55 3.43
N GLY A 231 14.09 -4.38 2.84
CA GLY A 231 14.02 -4.73 1.43
C GLY A 231 14.34 -6.19 1.19
N ARG A 232 13.84 -6.75 0.09
CA ARG A 232 14.20 -8.10 -0.38
C ARG A 232 15.20 -8.04 -1.52
N ALA A 233 15.99 -9.09 -1.65
CA ALA A 233 16.94 -9.24 -2.76
C ALA A 233 16.26 -8.96 -4.12
N ASP A 234 16.95 -8.21 -4.97
CA ASP A 234 16.55 -7.76 -6.30
C ASP A 234 15.36 -6.77 -6.38
N GLU A 235 14.73 -6.40 -5.26
CA GLU A 235 13.68 -5.37 -5.26
C GLU A 235 14.26 -4.00 -5.64
N LYS A 236 13.53 -3.25 -6.47
CA LYS A 236 13.95 -1.90 -6.86
C LYS A 236 13.55 -0.92 -5.78
N ILE A 237 14.49 -0.04 -5.45
CA ILE A 237 14.27 1.14 -4.62
C ILE A 237 14.67 2.40 -5.39
N VAL A 238 13.85 3.43 -5.28
CA VAL A 238 14.18 4.81 -5.67
C VAL A 238 14.04 5.67 -4.43
N VAL A 239 15.07 6.46 -4.13
CA VAL A 239 15.05 7.40 -3.02
C VAL A 239 15.31 8.78 -3.57
N ALA A 240 14.56 9.76 -3.12
CA ALA A 240 14.79 11.17 -3.40
C ALA A 240 14.65 11.97 -2.10
N VAL A 241 15.52 12.96 -1.91
CA VAL A 241 15.34 13.98 -0.88
C VAL A 241 14.78 15.22 -1.54
N ARG A 242 13.73 15.79 -0.98
CA ARG A 242 13.18 17.07 -1.39
C ARG A 242 13.37 18.07 -0.27
N THR A 243 13.84 19.26 -0.58
CA THR A 243 13.82 20.40 0.31
C THR A 243 12.39 20.95 0.41
N MET A 244 12.07 21.58 1.54
CA MET A 244 10.79 22.26 1.77
C MET A 244 11.07 23.73 2.13
N ASP A 245 10.07 24.60 1.93
CA ASP A 245 10.16 26.01 2.32
C ASP A 245 10.31 26.13 3.84
N ASP A 246 11.41 26.72 4.26
CA ASP A 246 11.76 26.99 5.65
C ASP A 246 12.03 28.48 5.91
N THR A 247 11.97 29.32 4.87
CA THR A 247 12.17 30.77 4.96
C THR A 247 10.86 31.56 4.90
N GLY A 248 9.77 30.92 4.48
CA GLY A 248 8.50 31.58 4.19
C GLY A 248 8.55 32.41 2.91
N SER A 249 9.47 32.07 2.01
CA SER A 249 9.66 32.74 0.73
C SER A 249 9.83 31.75 -0.43
N ASP A 250 9.19 30.58 -0.32
CA ASP A 250 9.26 29.48 -1.28
C ASP A 250 10.70 29.02 -1.57
N THR A 251 11.60 29.16 -0.59
CA THR A 251 13.00 28.76 -0.71
C THR A 251 13.43 27.93 0.48
N SER A 252 14.39 27.04 0.26
CA SER A 252 14.95 26.23 1.35
C SER A 252 16.36 26.68 1.70
N THR A 253 16.67 26.78 2.98
CA THR A 253 18.06 26.90 3.45
C THR A 253 18.76 25.56 3.57
N LEU A 254 18.11 24.44 3.24
CA LEU A 254 18.74 23.13 3.32
C LEU A 254 19.47 22.76 2.04
N GLU A 255 20.73 22.38 2.17
CA GLU A 255 21.50 21.64 1.16
C GLU A 255 21.64 20.18 1.60
N PRO A 256 20.77 19.27 1.11
CA PRO A 256 20.75 17.89 1.58
C PRO A 256 21.75 17.01 0.84
N VAL A 257 22.43 16.16 1.59
CA VAL A 257 23.26 15.05 1.10
C VAL A 257 22.57 13.75 1.48
N LEU A 258 22.26 12.94 0.48
CA LEU A 258 21.74 11.59 0.67
C LEU A 258 22.91 10.61 0.65
N THR A 259 22.99 9.70 1.62
CA THR A 259 23.94 8.59 1.58
C THR A 259 23.20 7.28 1.79
N TYR A 260 23.56 6.27 1.00
CA TYR A 260 23.10 4.90 1.20
C TYR A 260 24.12 4.16 2.06
N ILE A 261 23.66 3.58 3.16
CA ILE A 261 24.48 2.92 4.17
C ILE A 261 24.23 1.41 4.13
N GLY A 262 25.31 0.65 4.32
CA GLY A 262 25.27 -0.80 4.39
C GLY A 262 24.45 -1.32 5.56
N THR A 263 24.28 -2.64 5.65
CA THR A 263 23.55 -3.31 6.75
C THR A 263 24.16 -3.12 8.13
N ASP A 264 25.43 -2.70 8.20
CA ASP A 264 26.11 -2.40 9.45
C ASP A 264 25.69 -1.05 10.05
N GLY A 265 24.81 -0.31 9.36
CA GLY A 265 24.26 0.96 9.82
C GLY A 265 25.28 2.09 9.88
N THR A 266 26.50 1.90 9.38
CA THR A 266 27.58 2.89 9.51
C THR A 266 28.43 3.05 8.25
N THR A 267 28.58 2.04 7.38
CA THR A 267 29.46 2.12 6.22
C THR A 267 28.75 2.67 4.98
N PRO A 268 29.19 3.80 4.40
CA PRO A 268 28.66 4.29 3.12
C PRO A 268 28.90 3.30 1.98
N VAL A 269 27.86 3.02 1.20
CA VAL A 269 27.97 2.17 0.02
C VAL A 269 28.43 3.01 -1.16
N GLY A 270 29.74 3.00 -1.43
CA GLY A 270 30.37 3.84 -2.46
C GLY A 270 29.92 3.60 -3.92
N SER A 271 29.22 2.49 -4.20
CA SER A 271 28.70 2.18 -5.56
C SER A 271 27.30 2.76 -5.81
N SER A 272 26.85 3.73 -5.02
CA SER A 272 25.52 4.34 -5.14
C SER A 272 25.59 5.48 -6.14
N SER A 273 25.05 5.28 -7.35
CA SER A 273 24.94 6.36 -8.33
C SER A 273 23.86 7.35 -7.88
N ILE A 274 24.27 8.32 -7.09
CA ILE A 274 23.42 9.45 -6.68
C ILE A 274 23.48 10.48 -7.79
N VAL A 275 22.30 10.83 -8.30
CA VAL A 275 22.13 11.84 -9.34
C VAL A 275 21.53 13.08 -8.67
N SER A 276 22.07 14.23 -9.03
CA SER A 276 21.56 15.54 -8.64
C SER A 276 20.43 15.96 -9.57
N VAL A 277 19.25 16.27 -9.01
CA VAL A 277 18.11 16.83 -9.73
C VAL A 277 17.74 18.21 -9.18
N GLY A 278 16.97 19.00 -9.92
CA GLY A 278 16.44 20.26 -9.38
C GLY A 278 15.63 20.00 -8.10
N CYS A 279 15.81 20.83 -7.07
CA CYS A 279 15.01 20.73 -5.86
C CYS A 279 13.58 21.23 -6.09
N ALA A 280 12.59 20.56 -5.49
CA ALA A 280 11.18 20.95 -5.54
C ALA A 280 10.97 22.36 -4.97
N THR A 281 11.53 22.64 -3.79
CA THR A 281 11.72 24.01 -3.30
C THR A 281 13.16 24.43 -3.60
N PRO A 282 13.38 25.44 -4.46
CA PRO A 282 14.73 25.91 -4.78
C PRO A 282 15.50 26.27 -3.52
N THR A 283 16.75 25.81 -3.45
CA THR A 283 17.60 26.16 -2.31
C THR A 283 18.15 27.56 -2.49
N THR A 284 18.23 28.34 -1.40
CA THR A 284 18.87 29.66 -1.41
C THR A 284 20.35 29.60 -1.83
N CYS A 285 20.93 28.41 -1.74
CA CYS A 285 22.33 28.12 -2.03
C CYS A 285 22.56 27.55 -3.43
N GLY A 286 21.51 27.38 -4.23
CA GLY A 286 21.59 26.86 -5.61
C GLY A 286 21.96 25.37 -5.71
N ALA A 287 21.93 24.64 -4.59
CA ALA A 287 22.13 23.21 -4.53
C ALA A 287 20.99 22.42 -5.17
N SER A 288 21.38 21.29 -5.77
CA SER A 288 20.50 20.26 -6.31
C SER A 288 20.10 19.24 -5.26
N CYS A 289 18.94 18.61 -5.43
CA CYS A 289 18.44 17.58 -4.54
C CYS A 289 18.93 16.18 -4.98
N PRO A 290 19.40 15.33 -4.05
CA PRO A 290 19.93 14.03 -4.39
C PRO A 290 18.82 12.99 -4.58
N THR A 291 18.97 12.17 -5.63
CA THR A 291 18.17 10.96 -5.85
C THR A 291 19.05 9.78 -6.25
N PHE A 292 18.66 8.56 -5.89
CA PHE A 292 19.25 7.37 -6.49
C PHE A 292 18.21 6.31 -6.78
N LYS A 293 18.58 5.40 -7.67
CA LYS A 293 17.81 4.21 -8.01
C LYS A 293 18.71 2.99 -7.93
N ARG A 294 18.25 1.94 -7.25
CA ARG A 294 19.03 0.73 -7.02
C ARG A 294 18.15 -0.51 -6.93
N ARG A 295 18.77 -1.69 -6.98
CA ARG A 295 18.19 -2.94 -6.50
C ARG A 295 18.89 -3.41 -5.23
N PHE A 296 18.12 -3.87 -4.25
CA PHE A 296 18.69 -4.42 -3.03
C PHE A 296 19.52 -5.68 -3.35
N PRO A 297 20.78 -5.76 -2.88
CA PRO A 297 21.66 -6.88 -3.22
C PRO A 297 21.32 -8.17 -2.48
N PHE A 298 20.58 -8.10 -1.38
CA PHE A 298 20.11 -9.23 -0.58
C PHE A 298 18.86 -8.81 0.20
N THR A 299 18.25 -9.74 0.94
CA THR A 299 17.10 -9.43 1.82
C THR A 299 17.58 -9.01 3.20
N GLY A 300 17.08 -7.89 3.73
CA GLY A 300 17.44 -7.40 5.06
C GLY A 300 17.05 -5.94 5.30
N THR A 301 17.58 -5.37 6.37
CA THR A 301 17.44 -3.95 6.71
C THR A 301 18.59 -3.15 6.13
N PHE A 302 18.27 -2.06 5.45
CA PHE A 302 19.21 -1.13 4.86
C PHE A 302 19.05 0.24 5.51
N PHE A 303 20.09 1.05 5.43
CA PHE A 303 20.07 2.36 6.06
C PHE A 303 20.29 3.46 5.02
N LEU A 304 19.68 4.61 5.28
CA LEU A 304 19.87 5.83 4.52
C LEU A 304 20.18 6.95 5.50
N THR A 305 20.97 7.91 5.07
CA THR A 305 21.10 9.17 5.78
C THR A 305 20.76 10.34 4.92
N VAL A 306 20.08 11.31 5.52
CA VAL A 306 19.92 12.66 4.98
C VAL A 306 20.74 13.57 5.88
N THR A 307 21.76 14.20 5.33
CA THR A 307 22.67 15.07 6.07
C THR A 307 22.55 16.47 5.53
N ALA A 308 22.50 17.46 6.41
CA ALA A 308 22.59 18.85 6.00
C ALA A 308 24.06 19.26 5.93
N THR A 309 24.49 19.87 4.83
CA THR A 309 25.89 20.29 4.70
C THR A 309 26.25 21.36 5.73
N GLU A 310 27.52 21.47 6.10
CA GLU A 310 28.01 22.56 6.98
C GLU A 310 28.21 23.89 6.23
N ASN A 311 27.71 24.01 5.00
CA ASN A 311 27.90 25.20 4.19
C ASN A 311 27.23 26.42 4.85
N SER A 312 27.95 27.53 4.90
CA SER A 312 27.58 28.73 5.66
C SER A 312 26.23 29.31 5.23
N GLY A 313 25.19 29.03 6.01
CA GLY A 313 23.81 29.48 5.78
C GLY A 313 22.91 28.48 5.05
N CYS A 314 23.42 27.29 4.71
CA CYS A 314 22.77 26.28 3.87
C CYS A 314 22.59 24.92 4.59
N GLY A 315 22.77 24.91 5.91
CA GLY A 315 22.93 23.67 6.67
C GLY A 315 21.72 23.24 7.46
N ALA A 316 20.60 23.93 7.39
CA ALA A 316 19.42 23.56 8.17
C ALA A 316 18.18 23.69 7.30
N GLY A 317 17.11 22.99 7.68
CA GLY A 317 15.82 23.17 7.03
C GLY A 317 14.96 21.93 6.99
N ALA A 318 13.72 22.13 6.56
CA ALA A 318 12.75 21.06 6.40
C ALA A 318 12.99 20.30 5.08
N TYR A 319 12.72 19.00 5.12
CA TYR A 319 12.80 18.14 3.94
C TYR A 319 11.71 17.08 3.94
N GLN A 320 11.52 16.47 2.77
CA GLN A 320 10.71 15.29 2.58
C GLN A 320 11.54 14.19 1.92
N LEU A 321 11.69 13.06 2.61
CA LEU A 321 12.25 11.84 2.05
C LEU A 321 11.15 11.10 1.28
N VAL A 322 11.38 10.89 -0.02
CA VAL A 322 10.49 10.11 -0.88
C VAL A 322 11.16 8.77 -1.18
N VAL A 323 10.54 7.68 -0.74
CA VAL A 323 11.03 6.31 -0.98
C VAL A 323 10.02 5.54 -1.79
N LYS A 324 10.40 5.07 -2.97
CA LYS A 324 9.61 4.19 -3.80
C LYS A 324 10.23 2.81 -3.82
N THR A 325 9.51 1.78 -3.41
CA THR A 325 10.01 0.39 -3.38
C THR A 325 8.99 -0.61 -3.90
N ASP A 326 9.44 -1.63 -4.65
CA ASP A 326 8.59 -2.70 -5.23
C ASP A 326 8.10 -3.77 -4.21
N GLY A 327 8.42 -3.55 -2.93
CA GLY A 327 8.13 -4.39 -1.78
C GLY A 327 8.93 -3.86 -0.57
N GLY A 328 8.44 -4.06 0.66
CA GLY A 328 9.13 -3.60 1.87
C GLY A 328 8.25 -2.76 2.80
N SER A 329 8.77 -2.48 4.00
CA SER A 329 8.20 -1.52 4.92
C SER A 329 8.64 -0.10 4.53
N GLY A 330 7.84 0.90 4.89
CA GLY A 330 8.21 2.30 4.68
C GLY A 330 9.49 2.66 5.44
N PRO A 331 10.19 3.74 5.04
CA PRO A 331 11.34 4.22 5.79
C PRO A 331 10.93 4.59 7.22
N MET A 332 11.69 4.10 8.19
CA MET A 332 11.52 4.42 9.61
C MET A 332 12.70 5.26 10.08
N LEU A 333 12.43 6.42 10.69
CA LEU A 333 13.46 7.24 11.33
C LEU A 333 14.02 6.49 12.56
N VAL A 334 15.32 6.22 12.54
CA VAL A 334 16.05 5.48 13.60
C VAL A 334 16.82 6.43 14.50
N ALA A 335 17.38 7.50 13.92
CA ALA A 335 18.09 8.52 14.65
C ALA A 335 17.81 9.89 13.99
N ASP A 336 17.63 10.90 14.84
CA ASP A 336 17.20 12.25 14.47
C ASP A 336 18.30 13.23 14.91
N ASP A 337 18.72 14.11 14.00
CA ASP A 337 19.70 15.17 14.24
C ASP A 337 21.02 14.70 14.92
N VAL A 338 21.54 13.54 14.51
CA VAL A 338 22.83 13.03 15.02
C VAL A 338 24.02 13.70 14.35
N ASP A 339 25.17 13.69 15.02
CA ASP A 339 26.43 14.13 14.41
C ASP A 339 26.74 13.27 13.17
N SER A 340 27.20 13.91 12.10
CA SER A 340 27.40 13.21 10.83
C SER A 340 28.26 11.97 10.99
N ILE A 341 27.79 10.86 10.42
CA ILE A 341 28.54 9.62 10.35
C ILE A 341 29.61 9.81 9.28
N THR A 342 30.69 10.49 9.64
CA THR A 342 31.87 10.64 8.78
C THR A 342 32.59 9.29 8.72
N PRO A 343 32.92 8.76 7.54
CA PRO A 343 33.86 7.64 7.45
C PRO A 343 35.27 8.01 7.90
#